data_AF-A0A238VWC1-F1
#
_entry.id   AF-A0A238VWC1-F1
#
_cell.length_a   1.000
_cell.length_b   1.000
_cell.length_c   1.000
_cell.angle_alpha   90.00
_cell.angle_beta   90.00
_cell.angle_gamma   90.00
#
_symmetry.space_group_name_H-M   'P 1'
#
loop_
_entity.id
_entity.type
_entity.pdbx_description
1 polymer ?
#
loop_
_entity_poly.entity_id
_entity_poly.type
_entity_poly.pdbx_seq_one_letter_code
_entity_poly.pdbx_strand_id
1 'polypeptide(L)'
;MRKFRLLIVFFAVLGCKINECEDIACFTPPPNFAFELVDKTTGENLFTNETLKSSDIEVVNENNEKITFKFISENNINIIDLPEIGWNLDLHTYTITVEPTVEFHLELEMEEKHENCCTFFKVITFNISNYTYEQSSTTDIYSIKID
;
A
#
# COMPACT_ATOMS: atom_id res chain seq x y z
N MET A 1 -58.89 -2.13 -57.79
CA MET A 1 -58.99 -1.49 -56.46
C MET A 1 -57.83 -1.95 -55.58
N ARG A 2 -57.08 -0.99 -55.03
CA ARG A 2 -56.12 -1.02 -53.90
C ARG A 2 -55.05 -2.13 -53.82
N LYS A 3 -53.88 -1.85 -54.41
CA LYS A 3 -52.59 -2.46 -54.02
C LYS A 3 -52.21 -1.93 -52.62
N PHE A 4 -52.34 -2.75 -51.58
CA PHE A 4 -51.91 -2.37 -50.23
C PHE A 4 -50.43 -2.73 -50.08
N ARG A 5 -49.53 -1.74 -50.24
CA ARG A 5 -48.11 -1.92 -49.92
C ARG A 5 -47.97 -1.87 -48.40
N LEU A 6 -47.81 -3.03 -47.77
CA LEU A 6 -47.46 -3.12 -46.36
C LEU A 6 -45.96 -2.83 -46.24
N LEU A 7 -45.61 -1.57 -45.95
CA LEU A 7 -44.24 -1.17 -45.63
C LEU A 7 -43.96 -1.58 -44.18
N ILE A 8 -43.39 -2.77 -43.98
CA ILE A 8 -42.85 -3.17 -42.67
C ILE A 8 -41.54 -2.40 -42.48
N VAL A 9 -41.60 -1.34 -41.68
CA VAL A 9 -40.41 -0.65 -41.16
C VAL A 9 -39.88 -1.48 -40.01
N PHE A 10 -38.84 -2.28 -40.31
CA PHE A 10 -38.08 -3.00 -39.30
C PHE A 10 -37.14 -1.99 -38.62
N PHE A 11 -37.59 -1.36 -37.55
CA PHE A 11 -36.71 -0.61 -36.64
C PHE A 11 -35.84 -1.66 -35.92
N ALA A 12 -34.70 -2.00 -36.54
CA ALA A 12 -33.61 -2.67 -35.86
C ALA A 12 -33.09 -1.69 -34.81
N VAL A 13 -33.60 -1.80 -33.58
CA VAL A 13 -32.93 -1.30 -32.39
C VAL A 13 -31.63 -2.08 -32.26
N LEU A 14 -30.59 -1.58 -32.92
CA LEU A 14 -29.21 -1.92 -32.62
C LEU A 14 -29.02 -1.56 -31.14
N GLY A 15 -29.09 -2.57 -30.28
CA GLY A 15 -28.75 -2.43 -28.88
C GLY A 15 -27.27 -2.06 -28.79
N CYS A 16 -26.97 -0.77 -28.70
CA CYS A 16 -25.68 -0.31 -28.26
C CYS A 16 -25.47 -0.88 -26.85
N LYS A 17 -24.49 -1.78 -26.69
CA LYS A 17 -23.92 -2.05 -25.38
C LYS A 17 -23.18 -0.79 -24.98
N ILE A 18 -23.84 0.13 -24.28
CA ILE A 18 -23.17 1.25 -23.64
C ILE A 18 -22.28 0.61 -22.56
N ASN A 19 -20.96 0.75 -22.70
CA ASN A 19 -20.04 0.36 -21.65
C ASN A 19 -20.08 1.47 -20.60
N GLU A 20 -20.86 1.26 -19.53
CA GLU A 20 -21.09 2.25 -18.46
C GLU A 20 -19.79 2.70 -17.75
N CYS A 21 -18.68 1.99 -17.97
CA CYS A 21 -17.37 2.28 -17.39
C CYS A 21 -16.37 2.95 -18.37
N GLU A 22 -16.73 3.18 -19.64
CA GLU A 22 -15.77 3.65 -20.67
C GLU A 22 -15.21 5.05 -20.41
N ASP A 23 -15.99 5.92 -19.76
CA ASP A 23 -15.61 7.31 -19.45
C ASP A 23 -15.27 7.55 -17.96
N ILE A 24 -15.21 6.49 -17.14
CA ILE A 24 -14.94 6.60 -15.70
C ILE A 24 -13.49 6.20 -15.41
N ALA A 25 -12.61 7.20 -15.31
CA ALA A 25 -11.24 7.02 -14.83
C ALA A 25 -11.21 7.17 -13.30
N CYS A 26 -11.28 6.04 -12.59
CA CYS A 26 -11.26 6.00 -11.13
C CYS A 26 -10.23 4.97 -10.64
N PHE A 27 -9.16 5.46 -10.02
CA PHE A 27 -8.07 4.65 -9.51
C PHE A 27 -7.54 5.24 -8.20
N THR A 28 -7.49 4.41 -7.15
CA THR A 28 -6.86 4.76 -5.88
C THR A 28 -5.67 3.84 -5.66
N PRO A 29 -4.43 4.37 -5.55
CA PRO A 29 -3.26 3.54 -5.32
C PRO A 29 -3.31 2.84 -3.95
N PRO A 30 -2.43 1.84 -3.72
CA PRO A 30 -2.22 1.28 -2.40
C PRO A 30 -1.85 2.34 -1.35
N PRO A 31 -2.18 2.10 -0.06
CA PRO A 31 -1.67 2.92 1.02
C PRO A 31 -0.15 2.84 1.08
N ASN A 32 0.46 3.91 1.58
CA ASN A 32 1.89 3.95 1.82
C ASN A 32 2.25 3.27 3.14
N PHE A 33 3.40 2.61 3.21
CA PHE A 33 3.89 1.94 4.41
C PHE A 33 5.17 2.60 4.90
N ALA A 34 5.04 3.38 5.98
CA ALA A 34 6.14 4.11 6.58
C ALA A 34 6.28 3.79 8.06
N PHE A 35 7.53 3.69 8.53
CA PHE A 35 7.87 3.26 9.87
C PHE A 35 8.79 4.27 10.54
N GLU A 36 8.48 4.63 11.78
CA GLU A 36 9.45 5.26 12.68
C GLU A 36 9.85 4.25 13.77
N LEU A 37 11.13 4.30 14.15
CA LEU A 37 11.67 3.49 15.24
C LEU A 37 11.83 4.40 16.45
N VAL A 38 11.08 4.13 17.51
CA VAL A 38 11.07 4.97 18.72
C VAL A 38 11.44 4.15 19.94
N ASP A 39 12.15 4.77 20.88
CA ASP A 39 12.37 4.22 22.20
C ASP A 39 11.02 4.04 22.91
N LYS A 40 10.78 2.85 23.44
CA LYS A 40 9.51 2.47 24.07
C LYS A 40 9.23 3.24 25.36
N THR A 41 10.26 3.68 26.07
CA THR A 41 10.16 4.37 27.36
C THR A 41 9.99 5.87 27.17
N THR A 42 10.77 6.48 26.27
CA THR A 42 10.79 7.94 26.06
C THR A 42 9.91 8.40 24.92
N GLY A 43 9.62 7.52 23.96
CA GLY A 43 8.95 7.87 22.70
C GLY A 43 9.83 8.66 21.73
N GLU A 44 11.14 8.80 22.01
CA GLU A 44 12.08 9.50 21.14
C GLU A 44 12.44 8.66 19.92
N ASN A 45 12.50 9.28 18.74
CA ASN A 45 12.94 8.62 17.50
C ASN A 45 14.44 8.29 17.58
N LEU A 46 14.77 7.02 17.36
CA LEU A 46 16.11 6.47 17.55
C LEU A 46 17.13 6.91 16.49
N PHE A 47 16.66 7.40 15.34
CA PHE A 47 17.54 8.05 14.36
C PHE A 47 17.83 9.50 14.76
N THR A 48 16.88 10.18 15.41
CA THR A 48 17.04 11.57 15.88
C THR A 48 18.10 11.67 16.98
N ASN A 49 18.16 10.68 17.88
CA ASN A 49 19.16 10.64 18.96
C ASN A 49 20.44 9.88 18.60
N GLU A 50 20.64 9.56 17.31
CA GLU A 50 21.81 8.88 16.75
C GLU A 50 22.09 7.46 17.30
N THR A 51 21.11 6.84 17.97
CA THR A 51 21.18 5.44 18.41
C THR A 51 21.23 4.50 17.19
N LEU A 52 20.46 4.82 16.16
CA LEU A 52 20.42 4.10 14.89
C LEU A 52 20.92 4.99 13.75
N LYS A 53 21.51 4.37 12.72
CA LYS A 53 21.94 5.07 11.51
C LYS A 53 21.14 4.61 10.31
N SER A 54 20.73 5.56 9.47
CA SER A 54 20.01 5.25 8.25
C SER A 54 20.84 4.49 7.21
N SER A 55 22.17 4.56 7.28
CA SER A 55 23.08 3.77 6.45
C SER A 55 23.01 2.27 6.73
N ASP A 56 22.48 1.88 7.89
CA ASP A 56 22.51 0.53 8.40
C ASP A 56 21.15 -0.18 8.19
N ILE A 57 20.23 0.48 7.48
CA ILE A 57 18.91 -0.07 7.12
C ILE A 57 19.07 -1.04 5.95
N GLU A 58 18.52 -2.24 6.11
CA GLU A 58 18.31 -3.19 5.02
C GLU A 58 16.86 -3.72 5.06
N VAL A 59 16.31 -3.95 3.87
CA VAL A 59 14.96 -4.49 3.70
C VAL A 59 15.02 -5.60 2.66
N VAL A 60 14.53 -6.78 3.03
CA VAL A 60 14.46 -7.94 2.15
C VAL A 60 13.08 -8.59 2.19
N ASN A 61 12.68 -9.26 1.12
CA ASN A 61 11.46 -10.08 1.09
C ASN A 61 11.73 -11.52 1.58
N GLU A 62 10.71 -12.37 1.54
CA GLU A 62 10.77 -13.78 1.92
C GLU A 62 11.79 -14.61 1.12
N ASN A 63 12.23 -14.12 -0.04
CA ASN A 63 13.23 -14.77 -0.89
C ASN A 63 14.65 -14.21 -0.68
N ASN A 64 14.85 -13.35 0.33
CA ASN A 64 16.08 -12.58 0.58
C ASN A 64 16.45 -11.62 -0.57
N GLU A 65 15.48 -11.21 -1.38
CA GLU A 65 15.69 -10.20 -2.43
C GLU A 65 15.58 -8.81 -1.80
N LYS A 66 16.48 -7.91 -2.20
CA LYS A 66 16.51 -6.54 -1.68
C LYS A 66 15.30 -5.75 -2.15
N ILE A 67 14.60 -5.15 -1.19
CA ILE A 67 13.48 -4.25 -1.44
C ILE A 67 13.97 -2.81 -1.37
N THR A 68 13.51 -2.00 -2.32
CA THR A 68 13.85 -0.57 -2.34
C THR A 68 13.08 0.15 -1.23
N PHE A 69 13.80 0.94 -0.43
CA PHE A 69 13.22 1.82 0.57
C PHE A 69 13.72 3.25 0.38
N LYS A 70 13.05 4.21 1.00
CA LYS A 70 13.53 5.58 1.16
C LYS A 70 13.67 5.90 2.64
N PHE A 71 14.74 6.59 3.01
CA PHE A 71 14.84 7.19 4.34
C PHE A 71 14.49 8.68 4.23
N ILE A 72 13.44 9.12 4.93
CA ILE A 72 12.96 10.50 4.90
C ILE A 72 13.32 11.17 6.23
N SER A 73 14.26 12.11 6.19
CA SER A 73 14.74 12.85 7.36
C SER A 73 14.33 14.33 7.38
N GLU A 74 13.51 14.76 6.43
CA GLU A 74 13.08 16.15 6.32
C GLU A 74 12.28 16.56 7.57
N ASN A 75 12.54 17.76 8.09
CA ASN A 75 11.88 18.30 9.28
C ASN A 75 11.96 17.39 10.53
N ASN A 76 13.04 16.60 10.66
CA ASN A 76 13.29 15.68 11.78
C ASN A 76 12.28 14.53 11.92
N ILE A 77 11.56 14.16 10.84
CA ILE A 77 10.58 13.08 10.89
C ILE A 77 11.24 11.69 11.00
N ASN A 78 12.37 11.48 10.31
CA ASN A 78 13.22 10.29 10.35
C ASN A 78 12.45 8.95 10.27
N ILE A 79 11.96 8.63 9.07
CA ILE A 79 11.16 7.43 8.78
C ILE A 79 11.76 6.57 7.67
N ILE A 80 11.45 5.27 7.73
CA ILE A 80 11.70 4.29 6.67
C ILE A 80 10.41 4.15 5.85
N ASP A 81 10.48 4.46 4.57
CA ASP A 81 9.37 4.48 3.63
C ASP A 81 9.51 3.34 2.61
N LEU A 82 8.46 2.52 2.48
CA LEU A 82 8.38 1.36 1.58
C LEU A 82 7.26 1.57 0.55
N PRO A 83 7.49 2.36 -0.52
CA PRO A 83 6.43 2.77 -1.44
C PRO A 83 5.91 1.63 -2.34
N GLU A 84 6.73 0.59 -2.57
CA GLU A 84 6.42 -0.46 -3.54
C GLU A 84 5.67 -1.65 -2.94
N ILE A 85 5.78 -1.89 -1.62
CA ILE A 85 5.28 -3.14 -1.03
C ILE A 85 3.75 -3.27 -1.07
N GLY A 86 3.03 -2.15 -1.14
CA GLY A 86 1.57 -2.13 -1.27
C GLY A 86 1.06 -2.58 -2.64
N TRP A 87 1.93 -2.62 -3.66
CA TRP A 87 1.60 -3.09 -5.01
C TRP A 87 1.76 -4.60 -5.17
N ASN A 88 2.44 -5.26 -4.24
CA ASN A 88 2.59 -6.70 -4.23
C ASN A 88 1.30 -7.31 -3.64
N LEU A 89 0.48 -7.88 -4.52
CA LEU A 89 -0.77 -8.56 -4.16
C LEU A 89 -0.47 -9.89 -3.46
N ASP A 90 -1.48 -10.44 -2.78
CA ASP A 90 -1.37 -11.64 -1.94
C ASP A 90 -0.47 -11.41 -0.71
N LEU A 91 -0.23 -12.47 0.06
CA LEU A 91 0.55 -12.42 1.30
C LEU A 91 2.05 -12.45 1.03
N HIS A 92 2.76 -11.44 1.49
CA HIS A 92 4.21 -11.32 1.46
C HIS A 92 4.80 -11.05 2.86
N THR A 93 6.08 -11.37 3.04
CA THR A 93 6.80 -11.10 4.28
C THR A 93 8.05 -10.29 4.00
N TYR A 94 8.21 -9.18 4.72
CA TYR A 94 9.37 -8.31 4.63
C TYR A 94 10.14 -8.33 5.93
N THR A 95 11.45 -8.48 5.85
CA THR A 95 12.34 -8.34 7.01
C THR A 95 13.06 -7.00 6.90
N ILE A 96 12.88 -6.16 7.93
CA ILE A 96 13.52 -4.87 8.04
C ILE A 96 14.55 -4.98 9.17
N THR A 97 15.81 -4.73 8.83
CA THR A 97 16.93 -4.71 9.78
C THR A 97 17.52 -3.31 9.87
N VAL A 98 17.92 -2.93 11.07
CA VAL A 98 18.77 -1.77 11.32
C VAL A 98 19.88 -2.23 12.26
N GLU A 99 21.06 -2.43 11.69
CA GLU A 99 22.19 -2.97 12.46
C GLU A 99 22.58 -2.02 13.61
N PRO A 100 23.06 -2.56 14.75
CA PRO A 100 23.34 -3.98 15.01
C PRO A 100 22.24 -4.72 15.78
N THR A 101 21.10 -4.09 16.09
CA THR A 101 20.18 -4.61 17.13
C THR A 101 18.71 -4.70 16.77
N VAL A 102 18.26 -4.10 15.67
CA VAL A 102 16.83 -4.06 15.35
C VAL A 102 16.54 -4.96 14.15
N GLU A 103 15.60 -5.89 14.33
CA GLU A 103 15.06 -6.73 13.27
C GLU A 103 13.57 -7.00 13.51
N PHE A 104 12.73 -6.61 12.55
CA PHE A 104 11.30 -6.92 12.60
C PHE A 104 10.79 -7.47 11.28
N HIS A 105 9.74 -8.29 11.36
CA HIS A 105 9.09 -8.88 10.20
C HIS A 105 7.72 -8.26 10.01
N LEU A 106 7.44 -7.81 8.79
CA LEU A 106 6.14 -7.33 8.36
C LEU A 106 5.48 -8.39 7.49
N GLU A 107 4.34 -8.90 7.93
CA GLU A 107 3.41 -9.67 7.10
C GLU A 107 2.38 -8.70 6.51
N LEU A 108 2.30 -8.65 5.18
CA LEU A 108 1.40 -7.77 4.45
C LEU A 108 0.65 -8.57 3.38
N GLU A 109 -0.68 -8.49 3.39
CA GLU A 109 -1.54 -9.05 2.36
C GLU A 109 -2.37 -7.95 1.71
N MET A 110 -2.21 -7.80 0.40
CA MET A 110 -2.91 -6.78 -0.39
C MET A 110 -3.85 -7.43 -1.40
N GLU A 111 -5.02 -6.83 -1.59
CA GLU A 111 -6.00 -7.25 -2.60
C GLU A 111 -6.41 -6.07 -3.48
N GLU A 112 -6.38 -6.25 -4.79
CA GLU A 112 -6.97 -5.32 -5.74
C GLU A 112 -8.49 -5.57 -5.84
N LYS A 113 -9.27 -4.51 -5.69
CA LYS A 113 -10.74 -4.52 -5.81
C LYS A 113 -11.18 -3.70 -6.99
N HIS A 114 -12.20 -4.23 -7.67
CA HIS A 114 -12.90 -3.53 -8.73
C HIS A 114 -14.39 -3.41 -8.39
N GLU A 115 -14.85 -2.19 -8.08
CA GLU A 115 -16.24 -1.90 -7.71
C GLU A 115 -16.71 -0.62 -8.41
N ASN A 116 -17.91 -0.62 -8.98
CA ASN A 116 -18.52 0.56 -9.62
C ASN A 116 -17.57 1.27 -10.63
N CYS A 117 -16.88 0.49 -11.46
CA CYS A 117 -15.87 0.97 -12.42
C CYS A 117 -14.58 1.56 -11.80
N CYS A 118 -14.42 1.52 -10.48
CA CYS A 118 -13.24 1.99 -9.76
C CYS A 118 -12.31 0.83 -9.40
N THR A 119 -11.00 1.07 -9.52
CA THR A 119 -9.97 0.14 -9.03
C THR A 119 -9.28 0.73 -7.80
N PHE A 120 -9.14 -0.07 -6.75
CA PHE A 120 -8.46 0.34 -5.51
C PHE A 120 -7.85 -0.87 -4.81
N PHE A 121 -6.96 -0.63 -3.85
CA PHE A 121 -6.26 -1.69 -3.12
C PHE A 121 -6.67 -1.70 -1.66
N LYS A 122 -6.79 -2.89 -1.10
CA LYS A 122 -7.21 -3.12 0.27
C LYS A 122 -6.16 -3.93 1.02
N VAL A 123 -5.83 -3.49 2.23
CA VAL A 123 -5.05 -4.26 3.20
C VAL A 123 -5.97 -5.33 3.80
N ILE A 124 -5.62 -6.60 3.60
CA ILE A 124 -6.32 -7.75 4.19
C ILE A 124 -5.65 -8.14 5.50
N THR A 125 -4.32 -8.24 5.49
CA THR A 125 -3.48 -8.59 6.63
C THR A 125 -2.37 -7.55 6.78
N PHE A 126 -2.15 -7.05 7.99
CA PHE A 126 -1.00 -6.23 8.36
C PHE A 126 -0.57 -6.62 9.76
N ASN A 127 0.64 -7.17 9.90
CA ASN A 127 1.16 -7.61 11.19
C ASN A 127 2.67 -7.38 11.25
N ILE A 128 3.12 -6.78 12.36
CA ILE A 128 4.54 -6.62 12.66
C ILE A 128 4.89 -7.55 13.83
N SER A 129 5.93 -8.36 13.65
CA SER A 129 6.45 -9.28 14.66
C SER A 129 7.72 -8.72 15.33
N ASN A 130 8.11 -9.32 16.46
CA ASN A 130 9.26 -8.96 17.33
C ASN A 130 9.08 -7.69 18.18
N TYR A 131 8.30 -6.71 17.71
CA TYR A 131 8.05 -5.47 18.44
C TYR A 131 6.57 -5.09 18.46
N THR A 132 6.18 -4.31 19.48
CA THR A 132 4.88 -3.66 19.51
C THR A 132 4.90 -2.39 18.65
N TYR A 133 3.75 -2.05 18.06
CA TYR A 133 3.63 -0.87 17.23
C TYR A 133 2.29 -0.15 17.45
N GLU A 134 2.26 1.13 17.09
CA GLU A 134 1.05 1.95 17.03
C GLU A 134 1.00 2.67 15.69
N GLN A 135 -0.20 2.84 15.12
CA GLN A 135 -0.37 3.63 13.90
C GLN A 135 -0.87 5.03 14.27
N SER A 136 -0.21 6.06 13.74
CA SER A 136 -0.68 7.44 13.85
C SER A 136 -1.96 7.64 13.03
N SER A 137 -3.02 8.13 13.68
CA SER A 137 -4.29 8.44 13.01
C SER A 137 -4.25 9.68 12.11
N THR A 138 -3.16 10.44 12.14
CA THR A 138 -3.01 11.69 11.37
C THR A 138 -2.02 11.58 10.23
N THR A 139 -1.01 10.71 10.35
CA THR A 139 0.09 10.58 9.38
C THR A 139 0.17 9.21 8.72
N ASP A 140 -0.61 8.23 9.20
CA ASP A 140 -0.56 6.82 8.78
C ASP A 140 0.82 6.14 8.97
N ILE A 141 1.73 6.78 9.71
CA ILE A 141 3.06 6.24 10.06
C ILE A 141 2.90 5.24 11.21
N TYR A 142 3.61 4.11 11.11
CA TYR A 142 3.70 3.10 12.15
C TYR A 142 4.90 3.36 13.07
N SER A 143 4.63 3.60 14.35
CA SER A 143 5.65 3.77 15.39
C SER A 143 5.99 2.42 16.01
N ILE A 144 7.16 1.87 15.67
CA ILE A 144 7.65 0.61 16.22
C ILE A 144 8.41 0.91 17.52
N LYS A 145 7.99 0.29 18.62
CA LYS A 145 8.55 0.53 19.96
C LYS A 145 9.72 -0.41 20.22
N ILE A 146 10.92 0.14 20.33
CA ILE A 146 12.17 -0.58 20.61
C ILE A 146 12.55 -0.43 22.09
N ASP A 147 13.02 -1.51 22.70
CA ASP A 147 13.43 -1.55 24.12
C ASP A 147 14.81 -0.93 24.39
#